data_AF-A0A3D1S601-F1
#
_entry.id   AF-A0A3D1S601-F1
#
_cell.length_a   1.000
_cell.length_b   1.000
_cell.length_c   1.000
_cell.angle_alpha   90.00
_cell.angle_beta   90.00
_cell.angle_gamma   90.00
#
_symmetry.space_group_name_H-M   'P 1'
#
loop_
_entity.id
_entity.type
_entity.pdbx_description
1 polymer ?
#
loop_
_entity_poly.entity_id
_entity_poly.type
_entity_poly.pdbx_seq_one_letter_code
_entity_poly.pdbx_strand_id
1 'polypeptide(L)'
;MKNPGNSISWMLFVISVCIVMIGCSSQMAASMRKVTYPPDFTYTKQADLRTDMDQLAKQMVILEQALVAPSTDIDNAKEIQRQQVLSTLRNMGRIAASLHANDIGTNHPFMQDYMQEFIGKIDEARVAASIEPPRYYFAGKISGGCTNCHKVNR
;
A
#
# COMPACT_ATOMS: atom_id res chain seq x y z
N MET A 1 -45.05 -26.44 53.10
CA MET A 1 -43.84 -27.12 52.56
C MET A 1 -43.55 -26.52 51.19
N LYS A 2 -42.45 -25.76 51.04
CA LYS A 2 -42.10 -25.03 49.82
C LYS A 2 -41.39 -26.00 48.87
N ASN A 3 -41.97 -26.26 47.70
CA ASN A 3 -41.50 -27.31 46.79
C ASN A 3 -40.13 -26.90 46.17
N PRO A 4 -39.01 -27.58 46.49
CA PRO A 4 -37.67 -27.11 46.13
C PRO A 4 -37.41 -27.14 44.62
N GLY A 5 -38.15 -27.96 43.86
CA GLY A 5 -38.05 -28.02 42.40
C GLY A 5 -38.43 -26.73 41.68
N ASN A 6 -39.33 -25.92 42.27
CA ASN A 6 -39.74 -24.65 41.66
C ASN A 6 -38.66 -23.56 41.79
N SER A 7 -37.80 -23.66 42.82
CA SER A 7 -36.70 -22.70 43.03
C SER A 7 -35.54 -22.97 42.09
N ILE A 8 -35.25 -24.24 41.79
CA ILE A 8 -34.19 -24.64 40.85
C ILE A 8 -34.59 -24.31 39.40
N SER A 9 -35.83 -24.60 39.01
CA SER A 9 -36.35 -24.25 37.68
C SER A 9 -36.36 -22.74 37.44
N TRP A 10 -36.77 -21.95 38.45
CA TRP A 10 -36.74 -20.49 38.37
C TRP A 10 -35.31 -19.95 38.31
N MET A 11 -34.37 -20.54 39.05
CA MET A 11 -32.95 -20.16 38.99
C MET A 11 -32.34 -20.44 37.60
N LEU A 12 -32.64 -21.59 37.00
CA LEU A 12 -32.19 -21.92 35.64
C LEU A 12 -32.79 -20.98 34.59
N PHE A 13 -34.07 -20.59 34.75
CA PHE A 13 -34.72 -19.63 33.87
C PHE A 13 -34.05 -18.24 33.96
N VAL A 14 -33.77 -17.75 35.17
CA VAL A 14 -33.08 -16.46 35.38
C VAL A 14 -31.67 -16.49 34.78
N ILE A 15 -30.91 -17.57 34.96
CA ILE A 15 -29.56 -17.72 34.38
C ILE A 15 -29.61 -17.68 32.84
N SER A 16 -30.57 -18.38 32.24
CA SER A 16 -30.74 -18.38 30.77
C SER A 16 -31.03 -16.97 30.23
N VAL A 17 -31.92 -16.22 30.89
CA VAL A 17 -32.25 -14.84 30.50
C VAL A 17 -31.02 -13.92 30.62
N CYS A 18 -30.21 -14.06 31.67
CA CYS A 18 -28.98 -13.28 31.81
C CYS A 18 -27.96 -13.52 30.67
N ILE A 19 -27.81 -14.76 30.22
CA ILE A 19 -26.88 -15.11 29.13
C ILE A 19 -27.31 -14.47 27.80
N VAL A 20 -28.62 -14.50 27.49
CA VAL A 20 -29.16 -13.87 26.27
C VAL A 20 -28.94 -12.35 26.28
N MET A 21 -29.11 -11.70 27.43
CA MET A 21 -28.92 -10.26 27.56
C MET A 21 -27.45 -9.83 27.41
N ILE A 22 -26.49 -10.65 27.86
CA ILE A 22 -25.05 -10.40 27.67
C ILE A 22 -24.66 -10.58 26.19
N GLY A 23 -25.24 -11.57 25.50
CA GLY A 23 -24.99 -11.82 24.08
C GLY A 23 -25.42 -10.69 23.14
N CYS A 24 -26.43 -9.90 23.53
CA CYS A 24 -26.87 -8.71 22.79
C CYS A 24 -26.11 -7.42 23.16
N SER A 25 -25.17 -7.47 24.11
CA SER A 25 -24.44 -6.28 24.51
C SER A 25 -23.40 -5.88 23.45
N SER A 26 -23.48 -4.63 22.99
CA SER A 26 -22.56 -4.04 22.01
C SER A 26 -21.09 -4.04 22.46
N GLN A 27 -20.84 -4.24 23.76
CA GLN A 27 -19.51 -4.20 24.38
C GLN A 27 -18.69 -5.49 24.12
N MET A 28 -19.34 -6.66 24.09
CA MET A 28 -18.70 -7.91 23.66
C MET A 28 -18.44 -7.90 22.15
N ALA A 29 -19.38 -7.40 21.35
CA ALA A 29 -19.21 -7.22 19.91
C ALA A 29 -18.05 -6.26 19.58
N ALA A 30 -17.89 -5.16 20.32
CA ALA A 30 -16.77 -4.23 20.17
C ALA A 30 -15.42 -4.87 20.54
N SER A 31 -15.38 -5.67 21.61
CA SER A 31 -14.16 -6.37 22.05
C SER A 31 -13.74 -7.47 21.07
N MET A 32 -14.70 -8.23 20.52
CA MET A 32 -14.41 -9.21 19.47
C MET A 32 -14.00 -8.54 18.16
N ARG A 33 -14.62 -7.42 17.78
CA ARG A 33 -14.19 -6.65 16.59
C ARG A 33 -12.72 -6.28 16.69
N LYS A 34 -12.21 -5.82 17.83
CA LYS A 34 -10.80 -5.42 18.00
C LYS A 34 -9.77 -6.49 17.59
N VAL A 35 -10.11 -7.78 17.69
CA VAL A 35 -9.23 -8.92 17.36
C VAL A 35 -9.62 -9.65 16.07
N THR A 36 -10.75 -9.32 15.46
CA THR A 36 -11.21 -9.92 14.18
C THR A 36 -11.25 -8.93 13.02
N TYR A 37 -11.28 -7.63 13.31
CA TYR A 37 -11.35 -6.52 12.36
C TYR A 37 -10.52 -5.34 12.90
N PRO A 38 -9.62 -4.73 12.11
CA PRO A 38 -8.96 -3.51 12.54
C PRO A 38 -10.01 -2.44 12.86
N PRO A 39 -9.81 -1.65 13.91
CA PRO A 39 -10.77 -0.64 14.34
C PRO A 39 -11.05 0.44 13.28
N ASP A 40 -10.13 0.62 12.33
CA ASP A 40 -10.21 1.66 11.29
C ASP A 40 -10.08 1.05 9.88
N PHE A 41 -10.96 0.11 9.51
CA PHE A 41 -11.04 -0.31 8.11
C PHE A 41 -11.48 0.90 7.27
N THR A 42 -10.56 1.46 6.49
CA THR A 42 -10.91 2.47 5.49
C THR A 42 -10.72 1.79 4.16
N TYR A 43 -11.82 1.45 3.47
CA TYR A 43 -11.71 1.02 2.08
C TYR A 43 -11.16 2.21 1.29
N THR A 44 -9.89 2.14 0.90
CA THR A 44 -9.33 3.06 -0.10
C THR A 44 -10.21 2.94 -1.34
N LYS A 45 -10.82 4.05 -1.78
CA LYS A 45 -11.70 4.00 -2.94
C LYS A 45 -10.88 3.50 -4.11
N GLN A 46 -11.41 2.53 -4.85
CA GLN A 46 -10.76 1.98 -6.05
C GLN A 46 -10.36 3.09 -7.05
N ALA A 47 -11.10 4.21 -7.07
CA ALA A 47 -10.79 5.38 -7.88
C ALA A 47 -9.45 6.06 -7.52
N ASP A 48 -9.09 6.10 -6.23
CA ASP A 48 -7.86 6.75 -5.77
C ASP A 48 -6.64 5.88 -6.08
N LEU A 49 -6.75 4.57 -5.86
CA LEU A 49 -5.75 3.56 -6.27
C LEU A 49 -5.48 3.59 -7.79
N ARG A 50 -6.55 3.69 -8.59
CA ARG A 50 -6.43 3.81 -10.05
C ARG A 50 -5.75 5.12 -10.46
N THR A 51 -6.00 6.20 -9.73
CA THR A 51 -5.41 7.51 -10.04
C THR A 51 -3.90 7.51 -9.83
N ASP A 52 -3.40 7.00 -8.70
CA ASP A 52 -1.96 6.97 -8.40
C ASP A 52 -1.22 5.97 -9.32
N MET A 53 -1.82 4.82 -9.63
CA MET A 53 -1.26 3.88 -10.60
C MET A 53 -1.22 4.44 -12.02
N ASP A 54 -2.26 5.16 -12.46
CA ASP A 54 -2.27 5.85 -13.75
C ASP A 54 -1.18 6.93 -13.81
N GLN A 55 -0.93 7.64 -12.70
CA GLN A 55 0.16 8.60 -12.61
C GLN A 55 1.54 7.92 -12.68
N LEU A 56 1.73 6.78 -12.00
CA LEU A 56 2.96 5.99 -12.09
C LEU A 56 3.21 5.50 -13.51
N ALA A 57 2.18 5.01 -14.20
CA ALA A 57 2.28 4.59 -15.60
C ALA A 57 2.73 5.73 -16.53
N LYS A 58 2.19 6.95 -16.33
CA LYS A 58 2.63 8.15 -17.07
C LYS A 58 4.10 8.47 -16.79
N GLN A 59 4.53 8.42 -15.54
CA GLN A 59 5.93 8.67 -15.19
C GLN A 59 6.88 7.61 -15.77
N MET A 60 6.44 6.35 -15.90
CA MET A 60 7.23 5.30 -16.56
C MET A 60 7.54 5.67 -18.01
N VAL A 61 6.54 6.11 -18.76
CA VAL A 61 6.71 6.53 -20.16
C VAL A 61 7.68 7.72 -20.27
N ILE A 62 7.59 8.67 -19.34
CA ILE A 62 8.53 9.82 -19.27
C ILE A 62 9.94 9.34 -18.95
N LEU A 63 10.10 8.38 -18.04
CA LEU A 63 11.40 7.83 -17.67
C LEU A 63 12.05 7.14 -18.86
N GLU A 64 11.30 6.29 -19.58
CA GLU A 64 11.79 5.62 -20.79
C GLU A 64 12.26 6.62 -21.86
N GLN A 65 11.53 7.71 -22.05
CA GLN A 65 11.93 8.78 -22.97
C GLN A 65 13.20 9.50 -22.49
N ALA A 66 13.31 9.81 -21.20
CA ALA A 66 14.50 10.46 -20.63
C ALA A 66 15.75 9.55 -20.70
N LEU A 67 15.57 8.24 -20.71
CA LEU A 67 16.67 7.27 -20.81
C LEU A 67 17.21 7.11 -22.24
N VAL A 68 16.51 7.60 -23.26
CA VAL A 68 17.04 7.62 -24.62
C VAL A 68 18.28 8.52 -24.67
N ALA A 69 19.41 7.94 -25.04
CA ALA A 69 20.68 8.65 -25.08
C ALA A 69 20.59 9.86 -26.03
N PRO A 70 21.13 11.04 -25.64
CA PRO A 70 21.18 12.18 -26.53
C PRO A 70 22.01 11.84 -27.78
N SER A 71 21.52 12.27 -28.95
CA SER A 71 22.19 12.04 -30.25
C SER A 71 23.50 12.81 -30.42
N THR A 72 23.82 13.72 -29.49
CA THR A 72 25.01 14.56 -29.52
C THR A 72 25.78 14.44 -28.21
N ASP A 73 27.11 14.32 -28.31
CA ASP A 73 28.02 14.14 -27.16
C ASP A 73 28.36 15.47 -26.48
N ILE A 74 27.36 16.34 -26.33
CA ILE A 74 27.52 17.67 -25.73
C ILE A 74 27.23 17.54 -24.24
N ASP A 75 28.15 17.99 -23.38
CA ASP A 75 28.03 17.88 -21.92
C ASP A 75 26.71 18.45 -21.38
N ASN A 76 26.23 19.55 -21.98
CA ASN A 76 24.93 20.13 -21.62
C ASN A 76 23.75 19.17 -21.91
N ALA A 77 23.78 18.42 -23.01
CA ALA A 77 22.74 17.45 -23.34
C ALA A 77 22.70 16.29 -22.35
N LYS A 78 23.88 15.82 -21.89
CA LYS A 78 24.00 14.79 -20.85
C LYS A 78 23.47 15.29 -19.51
N GLU A 79 23.78 16.52 -19.13
CA GLU A 79 23.28 17.10 -17.88
C GLU A 79 21.76 17.30 -17.92
N ILE A 80 21.20 17.77 -19.05
CA ILE A 80 19.75 17.87 -19.23
C ILE A 80 19.09 16.49 -19.09
N GLN A 81 19.66 15.46 -19.71
CA GLN A 81 19.17 14.09 -19.57
C GLN A 81 19.18 13.65 -18.10
N ARG A 82 20.29 13.88 -17.39
CA ARG A 82 20.44 13.52 -15.97
C ARG A 82 19.39 14.19 -15.11
N GLN A 83 19.12 15.48 -15.33
CA GLN A 83 18.06 16.20 -14.61
C GLN A 83 16.66 15.67 -14.91
N GLN A 84 16.38 15.31 -16.17
CA GLN A 84 15.11 14.68 -16.56
C GLN A 84 14.91 13.32 -15.87
N VAL A 85 15.93 12.48 -15.83
CA VAL A 85 15.89 11.19 -15.12
C VAL A 85 15.67 11.41 -13.62
N LEU A 86 16.46 12.29 -12.97
CA LEU A 86 16.37 12.53 -11.54
C LEU A 86 15.02 13.14 -11.11
N SER A 87 14.48 14.05 -11.91
CA SER A 87 13.16 14.66 -11.65
C SER A 87 12.03 13.64 -11.80
N THR A 88 12.08 12.81 -12.85
CA THR A 88 11.08 11.76 -13.09
C THR A 88 11.09 10.73 -11.97
N LEU A 89 12.26 10.22 -11.59
CA LEU A 89 12.39 9.28 -10.48
C LEU A 89 11.90 9.86 -9.15
N ARG A 90 12.14 11.16 -8.90
CA ARG A 90 11.61 11.84 -7.70
C ARG A 90 10.08 11.89 -7.69
N ASN A 91 9.47 12.17 -8.84
CA ASN A 91 8.01 12.17 -8.99
C ASN A 91 7.45 10.76 -8.77
N MET A 92 8.08 9.74 -9.35
CA MET A 92 7.70 8.33 -9.13
C MET A 92 7.75 7.97 -7.65
N GLY A 93 8.83 8.32 -6.93
CA GLY A 93 8.95 8.06 -5.49
C GLY A 93 7.84 8.73 -4.68
N ARG A 94 7.48 9.98 -5.01
CA ARG A 94 6.37 10.69 -4.35
C ARG A 94 5.02 9.99 -4.57
N ILE A 95 4.74 9.56 -5.81
CA ILE A 95 3.48 8.87 -6.12
C ILE A 95 3.46 7.49 -5.46
N ALA A 96 4.57 6.74 -5.50
CA ALA A 96 4.69 5.45 -4.83
C ALA A 96 4.52 5.56 -3.31
N ALA A 97 5.05 6.62 -2.69
CA ALA A 97 4.84 6.89 -1.27
C ALA A 97 3.39 7.27 -0.93
N SER A 98 2.71 8.05 -1.79
CA SER A 98 1.26 8.32 -1.67
C SER A 98 0.46 7.02 -1.71
N LEU A 99 0.75 6.19 -2.70
CA LEU A 99 0.11 4.89 -2.90
C LEU A 99 0.32 3.96 -1.69
N HIS A 100 1.55 3.90 -1.15
CA HIS A 100 1.86 3.14 0.06
C HIS A 100 1.12 3.68 1.29
N ALA A 101 1.10 5.01 1.50
CA ALA A 101 0.38 5.63 2.63
C ALA A 101 -1.13 5.40 2.55
N ASN A 102 -1.70 5.44 1.35
CA ASN A 102 -3.12 5.15 1.11
C ASN A 102 -3.46 3.65 1.22
N ASP A 103 -2.47 2.78 1.08
CA ASP A 103 -2.60 1.32 1.28
C ASP A 103 -2.44 0.90 2.76
N ILE A 104 -1.67 1.64 3.56
CA ILE A 104 -1.50 1.38 5.01
C ILE A 104 -2.84 1.45 5.79
N GLY A 105 -3.90 2.04 5.23
CA GLY A 105 -5.27 2.02 5.78
C GLY A 105 -6.13 0.82 5.36
N THR A 106 -5.66 0.02 4.41
CA THR A 106 -6.27 -1.23 3.95
C THR A 106 -5.41 -2.41 4.39
N ASN A 107 -5.99 -3.47 4.95
CA ASN A 107 -5.25 -4.70 5.29
C ASN A 107 -4.78 -5.46 4.03
N HIS A 108 -3.96 -4.86 3.18
CA HIS A 108 -3.23 -5.55 2.14
C HIS A 108 -1.73 -5.63 2.50
N PRO A 109 -1.32 -6.50 3.46
CA PRO A 109 0.09 -6.74 3.78
C PRO A 109 0.97 -6.97 2.55
N PHE A 110 0.39 -7.59 1.53
CA PHE A 110 1.02 -7.81 0.24
C PHE A 110 1.39 -6.49 -0.47
N MET A 111 0.47 -5.53 -0.57
CA MET A 111 0.74 -4.27 -1.27
C MET A 111 1.75 -3.42 -0.50
N GLN A 112 1.71 -3.47 0.84
CA GLN A 112 2.65 -2.79 1.71
C GLN A 112 4.10 -3.18 1.41
N ASP A 113 4.42 -4.48 1.40
CA ASP A 113 5.78 -4.97 1.20
C ASP A 113 6.30 -4.67 -0.22
N TYR A 114 5.48 -4.91 -1.25
CA TYR A 114 5.87 -4.68 -2.64
C TYR A 114 6.05 -3.18 -2.94
N MET A 115 5.22 -2.32 -2.36
CA MET A 115 5.35 -0.87 -2.53
C MET A 115 6.59 -0.33 -1.80
N GLN A 116 6.88 -0.83 -0.60
CA GLN A 116 8.09 -0.47 0.13
C GLN A 116 9.36 -0.89 -0.64
N GLU A 117 9.38 -2.11 -1.21
CA GLU A 117 10.47 -2.57 -2.07
C GLU A 117 10.60 -1.71 -3.34
N PHE A 118 9.47 -1.36 -3.97
CA PHE A 118 9.45 -0.53 -5.17
C PHE A 118 10.00 0.87 -4.90
N ILE A 119 9.64 1.51 -3.78
CA ILE A 119 10.20 2.79 -3.34
C ILE A 119 11.73 2.67 -3.19
N GLY A 120 12.22 1.59 -2.55
CA GLY A 120 13.66 1.34 -2.42
C GLY A 120 14.39 1.25 -3.76
N LYS A 121 13.80 0.59 -4.76
CA LYS A 121 14.36 0.52 -6.13
C LYS A 121 14.40 1.88 -6.82
N ILE A 122 13.39 2.73 -6.60
CA ILE A 122 13.38 4.11 -7.12
C ILE A 122 14.53 4.92 -6.50
N ASP A 123 14.75 4.79 -5.19
CA ASP A 123 15.81 5.51 -4.49
C ASP A 123 17.21 5.04 -4.92
N GLU A 124 17.41 3.73 -5.09
CA GLU A 124 18.64 3.17 -5.66
C GLU A 124 18.93 3.75 -7.06
N ALA A 125 17.91 3.78 -7.93
CA ALA A 125 18.04 4.37 -9.26
C ALA A 125 18.38 5.87 -9.21
N ARG A 126 17.81 6.63 -8.28
CA ARG A 126 18.13 8.05 -8.09
C ARG A 126 19.57 8.27 -7.66
N VAL A 127 20.03 7.50 -6.67
CA VAL A 127 21.41 7.58 -6.21
C VAL A 127 22.36 7.26 -7.36
N ALA A 128 22.12 6.17 -8.09
CA ALA A 128 22.94 5.77 -9.24
C ALA A 128 22.96 6.83 -10.36
N ALA A 129 21.82 7.46 -10.66
CA ALA A 129 21.72 8.53 -11.65
C ALA A 129 22.33 9.86 -11.19
N SER A 130 22.56 10.04 -9.88
CA SER A 130 23.13 11.28 -9.32
C SER A 130 24.65 11.34 -9.31
N ILE A 131 25.32 10.19 -9.40
CA ILE A 131 26.78 10.05 -9.40
C ILE A 131 27.34 10.46 -10.76
N GLU A 132 28.55 11.03 -10.79
CA GLU A 132 29.28 11.32 -12.03
C GLU A 132 30.28 10.19 -12.35
N PRO A 133 30.23 9.54 -13.52
CA PRO A 133 29.19 9.65 -14.55
C PRO A 133 27.88 8.95 -14.14
N PRO A 134 26.72 9.43 -14.63
CA PRO A 134 25.41 8.90 -14.24
C PRO A 134 25.22 7.45 -14.69
N ARG A 135 24.65 6.63 -13.80
CA ARG A 135 24.39 5.21 -14.06
C ARG A 135 22.90 4.93 -14.18
N TYR A 136 22.43 4.75 -15.40
CA TYR A 136 21.00 4.54 -15.68
C TYR A 136 20.52 3.08 -15.67
N TYR A 137 21.41 2.12 -15.43
CA TYR A 137 21.05 0.70 -15.39
C TYR A 137 19.89 0.40 -14.42
N PHE A 138 19.89 1.01 -13.24
CA PHE A 138 18.83 0.83 -12.25
C PHE A 138 17.53 1.52 -12.65
N ALA A 139 17.61 2.70 -13.26
CA ALA A 139 16.44 3.40 -13.80
C ALA A 139 15.73 2.57 -14.88
N GLY A 140 16.49 1.92 -15.78
CA GLY A 140 15.94 1.00 -16.79
C GLY A 140 15.29 -0.26 -16.21
N LYS A 141 15.68 -0.69 -15.00
CA LYS A 141 15.08 -1.85 -14.32
C LYS A 141 13.76 -1.56 -13.62
N ILE A 142 13.36 -0.30 -13.48
CA ILE A 142 12.12 0.08 -12.77
C ILE A 142 10.87 -0.50 -13.46
N SER A 143 10.87 -0.61 -14.78
CA SER A 143 9.79 -1.24 -15.57
C SER A 143 9.52 -2.70 -15.15
N GLY A 144 10.57 -3.44 -14.78
CA GLY A 144 10.47 -4.80 -14.26
C GLY A 144 9.76 -4.89 -12.90
N GLY A 145 9.80 -3.82 -12.09
CA GLY A 145 9.06 -3.75 -10.83
C GLY A 145 7.55 -3.73 -11.03
N CYS A 146 7.08 -2.96 -12.02
CA CYS A 146 5.65 -2.86 -12.35
C CYS A 146 5.10 -4.19 -12.87
N THR A 147 5.82 -4.84 -13.79
CA THR A 147 5.38 -6.13 -14.37
C THR A 147 5.38 -7.25 -13.33
N ASN A 148 6.36 -7.28 -12.44
CA ASN A 148 6.40 -8.28 -11.37
C ASN A 148 5.21 -8.17 -10.43
N CYS A 149 4.89 -6.95 -9.99
CA CYS A 149 3.72 -6.71 -9.13
C CYS A 149 2.41 -7.11 -9.84
N HIS A 150 2.22 -6.74 -11.11
CA HIS A 150 0.98 -7.06 -11.81
C HIS A 150 0.87 -8.54 -12.22
N LYS A 151 1.99 -9.27 -12.35
CA LYS A 151 1.98 -10.71 -12.66
C LYS A 151 1.55 -11.56 -11.46
N VAL A 152 1.97 -11.18 -10.25
CA VAL A 152 1.69 -11.95 -9.03
C VAL A 152 0.25 -11.70 -8.54
N ASN A 153 -0.36 -10.55 -8.86
CA ASN A 153 -1.61 -10.09 -8.26
C ASN A 153 -2.76 -9.87 -9.26
N ARG A 154 -2.74 -10.57 -10.38
CA ARG A 154 -3.82 -10.56 -11.35
C ARG A 154 -4.90 -11.57 -11.01
#